data_AF-A0A9D7D8H7-F1
#
_entry.id   AF-A0A9D7D8H7-F1
#
_cell.length_a   1.000
_cell.length_b   1.000
_cell.length_c   1.000
_cell.angle_alpha   90.00
_cell.angle_beta   90.00
_cell.angle_gamma   90.00
#
_symmetry.space_group_name_H-M   'P 1'
#
loop_
_entity.id
_entity.type
_entity.pdbx_description
1 polymer ?
#
loop_
_entity_poly.entity_id
_entity_poly.type
_entity_poly.pdbx_seq_one_letter_code
_entity_poly.pdbx_strand_id
1 'polypeptide(L)'
;MSSADPSATPRTAPRALWRIAAALLRTLHALFGDPARIARLHTLTAKSHAHLASWLRSAEAMLRHLLVIEASAYPKPNTRPLLAARRSRTRKLMGFTPDEPEKWRVSFRCFASPPRKHCRKAPSAAAAARLERLRILGARPGEPIFICREGRRTRSAPAPRSATSCRRAGAPYQRARTFVARIASGCTSAI
;
A
#
# COMPACT_ATOMS: atom_id res chain seq x y z
N MET A 1 23.82 -41.96 -4.97
CA MET A 1 23.23 -40.92 -5.84
C MET A 1 23.41 -39.58 -5.13
N SER A 2 24.39 -38.76 -5.53
CA SER A 2 24.61 -37.43 -4.92
C SER A 2 23.49 -36.48 -5.33
N SER A 3 22.62 -36.14 -4.39
CA SER A 3 21.67 -35.04 -4.52
C SER A 3 22.46 -33.74 -4.66
N ALA A 4 22.58 -33.24 -5.89
CA ALA A 4 23.17 -31.93 -6.15
C ALA A 4 22.41 -30.89 -5.33
N ASP A 5 23.14 -30.23 -4.44
CA ASP A 5 22.61 -29.25 -3.50
C ASP A 5 22.05 -28.06 -4.30
N PRO A 6 20.71 -27.86 -4.37
CA PRO A 6 20.12 -26.81 -5.21
C PRO A 6 20.42 -25.40 -4.71
N SER A 7 21.22 -25.27 -3.64
CA SER A 7 21.60 -24.03 -2.98
C SER A 7 22.70 -23.23 -3.70
N ALA A 8 23.36 -23.81 -4.72
CA ALA A 8 24.49 -23.19 -5.40
C ALA A 8 24.11 -22.20 -6.52
N THR A 9 22.82 -21.88 -6.73
CA THR A 9 22.42 -20.92 -7.76
C THR A 9 23.00 -19.52 -7.43
N PRO A 10 23.80 -18.91 -8.32
CA PRO A 10 24.36 -17.59 -8.08
C PRO A 10 23.23 -16.57 -7.93
N ARG A 11 23.10 -15.99 -6.73
CA ARG A 11 22.10 -14.97 -6.42
C ARG A 11 22.54 -13.63 -7.00
N THR A 12 21.63 -12.91 -7.65
CA THR A 12 21.91 -11.58 -8.20
C THR A 12 21.69 -10.49 -7.18
N ALA A 13 20.75 -10.65 -6.25
CA ALA A 13 20.52 -9.62 -5.24
C ALA A 13 21.70 -9.53 -4.25
N PRO A 14 22.06 -8.32 -3.78
CA PRO A 14 23.14 -8.15 -2.81
C PRO A 14 22.90 -8.97 -1.54
N ARG A 15 23.90 -9.80 -1.16
CA ARG A 15 23.84 -10.65 0.06
C ARG A 15 23.52 -9.87 1.34
N ALA A 16 23.93 -8.60 1.40
CA ALA A 16 23.63 -7.73 2.53
C ALA A 16 22.12 -7.55 2.75
N LEU A 17 21.34 -7.37 1.68
CA LEU A 17 19.89 -7.19 1.79
C LEU A 17 19.19 -8.47 2.24
N TRP A 18 19.65 -9.64 1.76
CA TRP A 18 19.16 -10.93 2.23
C TRP A 18 19.43 -11.16 3.72
N ARG A 19 20.59 -10.73 4.22
CA ARG A 19 20.90 -10.79 5.67
C ARG A 19 19.99 -9.88 6.49
N ILE A 20 19.70 -8.67 6.00
CA ILE A 20 18.75 -7.75 6.65
C ILE A 20 17.35 -8.39 6.67
N ALA A 21 16.92 -8.99 5.56
CA ALA A 21 15.62 -9.68 5.50
C ALA A 21 15.54 -10.86 6.46
N ALA A 22 16.59 -11.70 6.52
CA ALA A 22 16.68 -12.79 7.47
C ALA A 22 16.67 -12.29 8.93
N ALA A 23 17.40 -11.20 9.23
CA ALA A 23 17.39 -10.59 10.55
C ALA A 23 15.98 -10.08 10.93
N LEU A 24 15.27 -9.43 10.01
CA LEU A 24 13.89 -9.01 10.24
C LEU A 24 12.95 -10.19 10.51
N LEU A 25 13.07 -11.29 9.76
CA LEU A 25 12.23 -12.47 10.02
C LEU A 25 12.53 -13.11 11.38
N ARG A 26 13.79 -13.12 11.80
CA ARG A 26 14.19 -13.58 13.14
C ARG A 26 13.65 -12.67 14.24
N THR A 27 13.66 -11.35 14.04
CA THR A 27 13.08 -10.42 15.04
C THR A 27 11.57 -10.57 15.11
N LEU A 28 10.87 -10.81 13.99
CA LEU A 28 9.44 -11.12 14.01
C LEU A 28 9.15 -12.42 14.75
N HIS A 29 9.94 -13.46 14.52
CA HIS A 29 9.83 -14.71 15.26
C HIS A 29 10.09 -14.52 16.77
N ALA A 30 11.06 -13.69 17.15
CA ALA A 30 11.33 -13.39 18.55
C ALA A 30 10.21 -12.57 19.22
N LEU A 31 9.58 -11.64 18.49
CA LEU A 31 8.53 -10.76 19.01
C LEU A 31 7.17 -11.46 19.14
N PHE A 32 6.80 -12.28 18.15
CA PHE A 32 5.48 -12.90 18.08
C PHE A 32 5.47 -14.40 18.41
N GLY A 33 6.64 -15.04 18.42
CA GLY A 33 6.81 -16.47 18.65
C GLY A 33 6.64 -17.31 17.38
N ASP A 34 6.36 -18.59 17.59
CA ASP A 34 6.16 -19.57 16.51
C ASP A 34 4.94 -19.21 15.64
N PRO A 35 5.10 -18.99 14.32
CA PRO A 35 3.98 -18.69 13.44
C PRO A 35 2.96 -19.82 13.36
N ALA A 36 3.36 -21.09 13.54
CA ALA A 36 2.42 -22.21 13.54
C ALA A 36 1.52 -22.17 14.79
N ARG A 37 2.04 -21.71 15.92
CA ARG A 37 1.23 -21.43 17.12
C ARG A 37 0.26 -20.29 16.89
N ILE A 38 0.69 -19.19 16.25
CA ILE A 38 -0.19 -18.05 15.94
C ILE A 38 -1.33 -18.46 15.01
N ALA A 39 -1.04 -19.26 13.97
CA ALA A 39 -2.04 -19.78 13.04
C ALA A 39 -3.07 -20.68 13.75
N ARG A 40 -2.62 -21.53 14.68
CA ARG A 40 -3.49 -22.40 15.50
C ARG A 40 -4.40 -21.64 16.46
N LEU A 41 -3.98 -20.47 16.93
CA LEU A 41 -4.78 -19.72 17.89
C LEU A 41 -6.10 -19.20 17.31
N HIS A 42 -6.25 -19.09 15.97
CA HIS A 42 -7.43 -18.66 15.19
C HIS A 42 -8.13 -17.35 15.59
N THR A 43 -7.95 -16.86 16.82
CA THR A 43 -8.49 -15.65 17.40
C THR A 43 -7.35 -14.86 18.03
N LEU A 44 -6.93 -13.79 17.34
CA LEU A 44 -6.03 -12.78 17.88
C LEU A 44 -6.84 -11.57 18.33
N THR A 45 -6.41 -10.90 19.39
CA THR A 45 -7.01 -9.62 19.77
C THR A 45 -6.81 -8.60 18.65
N ALA A 46 -7.80 -7.73 18.41
CA ALA A 46 -7.73 -6.78 17.29
C ALA A 46 -6.45 -5.91 17.31
N LYS A 47 -5.98 -5.52 18.51
CA LYS A 47 -4.75 -4.74 18.70
C LYS A 47 -3.49 -5.53 18.33
N SER A 48 -3.37 -6.79 18.78
CA SER A 48 -2.22 -7.63 18.44
C SER A 48 -2.18 -7.96 16.95
N HIS A 49 -3.33 -8.28 16.37
CA HIS A 49 -3.47 -8.51 14.94
C HIS A 49 -3.07 -7.27 14.13
N ALA A 50 -3.53 -6.07 14.50
CA ALA A 50 -3.16 -4.84 13.79
C ALA A 50 -1.65 -4.57 13.84
N HIS A 51 -1.01 -4.81 14.98
CA HIS A 51 0.44 -4.65 15.12
C HIS A 51 1.19 -5.65 14.25
N LEU A 52 0.86 -6.94 14.34
CA LEU A 52 1.44 -8.01 13.53
C LEU A 52 1.26 -7.74 12.03
N ALA A 53 0.07 -7.31 11.60
CA ALA A 53 -0.21 -7.01 10.21
C ALA A 53 0.63 -5.84 9.66
N SER A 54 0.93 -4.82 10.47
CA SER A 54 1.79 -3.69 10.06
C SER A 54 3.22 -4.16 9.76
N TRP A 55 3.75 -4.99 10.65
CA TRP A 55 5.09 -5.58 10.51
C TRP A 55 5.17 -6.53 9.31
N LEU A 56 4.19 -7.43 9.15
CA LEU A 56 4.16 -8.37 8.03
C LEU A 56 4.10 -7.67 6.67
N ARG A 57 3.32 -6.58 6.53
CA ARG A 57 3.29 -5.79 5.29
C ARG A 57 4.66 -5.20 4.94
N SER A 58 5.41 -4.77 5.96
CA SER A 58 6.75 -4.20 5.76
C SER A 58 7.76 -5.28 5.35
N ALA A 59 7.72 -6.44 6.01
CA ALA A 59 8.55 -7.60 5.65
C ALA A 59 8.23 -8.12 4.24
N GLU A 60 6.94 -8.23 3.91
CA GLU A 60 6.47 -8.62 2.59
C GLU A 60 6.94 -7.64 1.51
N ALA A 61 6.80 -6.33 1.74
CA ALA A 61 7.26 -5.32 0.78
C ALA A 61 8.77 -5.43 0.51
N MET A 62 9.58 -5.68 1.54
CA MET A 62 11.02 -5.90 1.38
C MET A 62 11.33 -7.19 0.59
N LEU A 63 10.66 -8.31 0.91
CA LEU A 63 10.84 -9.57 0.20
C LEU A 63 10.40 -9.47 -1.27
N ARG A 64 9.30 -8.78 -1.56
CA ARG A 64 8.85 -8.52 -2.94
C ARG A 64 9.89 -7.75 -3.73
N HIS A 65 10.53 -6.72 -3.14
CA HIS A 65 11.61 -6.00 -3.82
C HIS A 65 12.82 -6.90 -4.09
N LEU A 66 13.21 -7.75 -3.14
CA LEU A 66 14.29 -8.72 -3.35
C LEU A 66 13.98 -9.69 -4.49
N LEU A 67 12.76 -10.21 -4.53
CA LEU A 67 12.30 -11.09 -5.61
C LEU A 67 12.29 -10.38 -6.96
N VAL A 68 11.94 -9.09 -7.02
CA VAL A 68 12.01 -8.30 -8.25
C VAL A 68 13.45 -8.13 -8.72
N ILE A 69 14.41 -7.90 -7.81
CA ILE A 69 15.83 -7.80 -8.15
C ILE A 69 16.33 -9.14 -8.72
N GLU A 70 16.01 -10.26 -8.06
CA GLU A 70 16.37 -11.58 -8.59
C GLU A 70 15.69 -11.86 -9.93
N ALA A 71 14.39 -11.55 -10.05
CA ALA A 71 13.63 -11.73 -11.30
C ALA A 71 14.20 -10.89 -12.46
N SER A 72 14.78 -9.72 -12.17
CA SER A 72 15.39 -8.85 -13.17
C SER A 72 16.68 -9.43 -13.78
N ALA A 73 17.31 -10.39 -13.10
CA ALA A 73 18.50 -11.08 -13.59
C ALA A 73 18.18 -12.14 -14.64
N TYR A 74 16.97 -12.70 -14.59
CA TYR A 74 16.55 -13.67 -15.58
C TYR A 74 16.34 -12.96 -16.91
N PRO A 75 16.87 -13.52 -18.01
CA PRO A 75 16.61 -12.96 -19.33
C PRO A 75 15.09 -12.93 -19.52
N LYS A 76 14.55 -11.74 -19.76
CA LYS A 76 13.12 -11.61 -20.07
C LYS A 76 12.84 -12.53 -21.24
N PRO A 77 11.94 -13.54 -21.12
CA PRO A 77 11.59 -14.35 -22.26
C PRO A 77 11.10 -13.39 -23.32
N ASN A 78 11.83 -13.30 -24.43
CA ASN A 78 11.65 -12.27 -25.45
C ASN A 78 10.40 -12.55 -26.31
N THR A 79 9.38 -13.18 -25.72
CA THR A 79 8.07 -13.42 -26.28
C THR A 79 7.26 -12.11 -26.20
N ARG A 80 7.61 -11.15 -27.06
CA ARG A 80 6.64 -10.14 -27.50
C ARG A 80 5.64 -10.85 -28.45
N PRO A 81 4.33 -10.58 -28.32
CA PRO A 81 3.81 -9.22 -28.25
C PRO A 81 2.82 -9.00 -27.08
N LEU A 82 3.26 -8.35 -26.01
CA LEU A 82 2.37 -7.82 -24.94
C LEU A 82 1.97 -6.36 -25.15
N LEU A 83 2.40 -5.73 -26.24
CA LEU A 83 1.77 -4.50 -26.70
C LEU A 83 0.46 -4.90 -27.36
N ALA A 84 -0.59 -5.11 -26.56
CA ALA A 84 -1.94 -4.98 -27.09
C ALA A 84 -1.96 -3.68 -27.90
N ALA A 85 -2.30 -3.79 -29.19
CA ALA A 85 -2.29 -2.65 -30.09
C ALA A 85 -3.00 -1.49 -29.38
N ARG A 86 -2.33 -0.33 -29.33
CA ARG A 86 -2.85 0.86 -28.65
C ARG A 86 -4.26 1.12 -29.19
N ARG A 87 -5.29 0.84 -28.40
CA ARG A 87 -6.68 1.04 -28.84
C ARG A 87 -6.85 2.52 -29.17
N SER A 88 -7.02 2.82 -30.45
CA SER A 88 -7.35 4.17 -30.89
C SER A 88 -8.76 4.46 -30.38
N ARG A 89 -8.89 5.44 -29.46
CA ARG A 89 -10.19 5.90 -29.03
C ARG A 89 -10.71 6.86 -30.10
N THR A 90 -11.57 6.37 -30.98
CA THR A 90 -12.26 7.23 -31.96
C THR A 90 -13.11 8.24 -31.20
N ARG A 91 -12.69 9.51 -31.21
CA ARG A 91 -13.50 10.61 -30.70
C ARG A 91 -14.58 10.89 -31.74
N LYS A 92 -15.81 10.49 -31.46
CA LYS A 92 -16.96 10.88 -32.29
C LYS A 92 -17.18 12.38 -32.08
N LEU A 93 -17.05 13.17 -33.15
CA LEU A 93 -17.49 14.57 -33.14
C LEU A 93 -19.00 14.54 -32.92
N MET A 94 -19.47 15.06 -31.79
CA MET A 94 -20.91 15.13 -31.52
C MET A 94 -21.34 16.58 -31.71
N GLY A 95 -22.19 16.80 -32.71
CA GLY A 95 -22.87 18.07 -32.92
C GLY A 95 -24.05 18.20 -31.95
N PHE A 96 -24.27 19.41 -31.45
CA PHE A 96 -25.48 19.74 -30.71
C PHE A 96 -26.50 20.29 -31.71
N THR A 97 -27.25 19.39 -32.33
CA THR A 97 -28.36 19.78 -33.21
C THR A 97 -29.57 20.12 -32.35
N PRO A 98 -30.15 21.33 -32.46
CA PRO A 98 -31.32 21.74 -31.67
C PRO A 98 -32.55 20.90 -31.99
N ASP A 99 -32.60 20.32 -33.19
CA ASP A 99 -33.71 19.50 -33.66
C ASP A 99 -33.75 18.09 -33.03
N GLU A 100 -32.63 17.64 -32.41
CA GLU A 100 -32.51 16.28 -31.86
C GLU A 100 -31.92 16.27 -30.42
N PRO A 101 -32.60 16.85 -29.43
CA PRO A 101 -32.08 16.98 -28.07
C PRO A 101 -31.89 15.62 -27.36
N GLU A 102 -32.57 14.57 -27.80
CA GLU A 102 -32.45 13.21 -27.24
C GLU A 102 -31.07 12.59 -27.45
N LYS A 103 -30.36 13.01 -28.50
CA LYS A 103 -29.00 12.50 -28.81
C LYS A 103 -27.92 13.21 -27.98
N TRP A 104 -28.29 14.24 -27.22
CA TRP A 104 -27.36 14.97 -26.38
C TRP A 104 -26.96 14.12 -25.17
N ARG A 105 -25.68 14.16 -24.80
CA ARG A 105 -25.15 13.38 -23.66
C ARG A 105 -25.51 13.97 -22.29
N VAL A 106 -26.34 15.02 -22.27
CA VAL A 106 -26.71 15.78 -21.08
C VAL A 106 -28.22 15.78 -20.98
N SER A 107 -28.75 15.16 -19.93
CA SER A 107 -30.16 15.26 -19.59
C SER A 107 -30.38 16.53 -18.78
N PHE A 108 -31.05 17.53 -19.34
CA PHE A 108 -31.55 18.66 -18.57
C PHE A 108 -32.77 18.20 -17.78
N ARG A 109 -32.67 18.16 -16.45
CA ARG A 109 -33.83 17.92 -15.59
C ARG A 109 -34.61 19.22 -15.43
N CYS A 110 -35.33 19.63 -16.48
CA CYS A 110 -36.10 20.88 -16.46
C CYS A 110 -37.37 20.78 -15.61
N PHE A 111 -37.85 19.57 -15.35
CA PHE A 111 -38.96 19.33 -14.44
C PHE A 111 -38.42 18.87 -13.09
N ALA A 112 -38.91 19.50 -12.01
CA ALA A 112 -38.67 19.04 -10.65
C ALA A 112 -39.13 17.59 -10.57
N SER A 113 -38.20 16.65 -10.73
CA SER A 113 -38.49 15.24 -10.55
C SER A 113 -39.09 15.13 -9.14
N PRO A 114 -40.26 14.50 -8.95
CA PRO A 114 -40.80 14.31 -7.61
C PRO A 114 -39.67 13.77 -6.75
N PRO A 115 -39.48 14.29 -5.52
CA PRO A 115 -38.34 13.94 -4.69
C PRO A 115 -38.27 12.43 -4.72
N ARG A 116 -37.19 11.90 -5.32
CA ARG A 116 -37.02 10.46 -5.43
C ARG A 116 -37.20 9.99 -4.00
N LYS A 117 -38.28 9.25 -3.72
CA LYS A 117 -38.40 8.52 -2.46
C LYS A 117 -37.13 7.71 -2.46
N HIS A 118 -36.12 8.18 -1.73
CA HIS A 118 -34.91 7.43 -1.55
C HIS A 118 -35.46 6.16 -0.96
N CYS A 119 -35.49 5.11 -1.77
CA CYS A 119 -35.66 3.77 -1.27
C CYS A 119 -34.40 3.62 -0.44
N ARG A 120 -34.47 4.09 0.80
CA ARG A 120 -33.53 3.81 1.87
C ARG A 120 -33.68 2.31 1.93
N LYS A 121 -32.89 1.61 1.12
CA LYS A 121 -32.71 0.17 1.25
C LYS A 121 -32.50 0.01 2.74
N ALA A 122 -33.41 -0.73 3.38
CA ALA A 122 -33.32 -0.96 4.80
C ALA A 122 -31.86 -1.28 5.09
N PRO A 123 -31.21 -0.57 6.03
CA PRO A 123 -29.81 -0.79 6.33
C PRO A 123 -29.65 -2.30 6.44
N SER A 124 -28.74 -2.87 5.66
CA SER A 124 -28.51 -4.32 5.70
C SER A 124 -28.35 -4.72 7.17
N ALA A 125 -28.74 -5.94 7.55
CA ALA A 125 -28.64 -6.37 8.94
C ALA A 125 -27.26 -6.07 9.57
N ALA A 126 -26.19 -6.09 8.75
CA ALA A 126 -24.84 -5.65 9.11
C ALA A 126 -24.71 -4.15 9.44
N ALA A 127 -25.35 -3.27 8.68
CA ALA A 127 -25.38 -1.83 8.95
C ALA A 127 -26.23 -1.50 10.19
N ALA A 128 -27.34 -2.20 10.40
CA ALA A 128 -28.15 -2.07 11.61
C ALA A 128 -27.37 -2.53 12.86
N ALA A 129 -26.72 -3.70 12.79
CA ALA A 129 -25.86 -4.20 13.88
C ALA A 129 -24.68 -3.27 14.16
N ARG A 130 -24.11 -2.63 13.13
CA ARG A 130 -23.03 -1.64 13.29
C ARG A 130 -23.49 -0.38 14.01
N LEU A 131 -24.69 0.12 13.69
CA LEU A 131 -25.29 1.26 14.39
C LEU A 131 -25.60 0.93 15.86
N GLU A 132 -26.11 -0.27 16.13
CA GLU A 132 -26.36 -0.71 17.51
C GLU A 132 -25.07 -0.83 18.32
N ARG A 133 -23.99 -1.33 17.69
CA ARG A 133 -22.67 -1.38 18.31
C ARG A 133 -22.12 0.02 18.63
N LEU A 134 -22.37 1.01 17.77
CA LEU A 134 -21.99 2.41 18.03
C LEU A 134 -22.83 3.05 19.14
N ARG A 135 -24.11 2.67 19.24
CA ARG A 135 -25.02 3.11 20.30
C ARG A 135 -24.57 2.60 21.67
N ILE A 136 -24.16 1.33 21.75
CA ILE A 136 -23.60 0.72 22.97
C ILE A 136 -22.30 1.43 23.39
N LEU A 137 -21.51 1.92 22.43
CA LEU A 137 -20.28 2.68 22.68
C LEU A 137 -20.54 4.16 23.05
N GLY A 138 -21.80 4.56 23.25
CA GLY A 138 -22.15 5.89 23.74
C GLY A 138 -22.13 7.00 22.67
N ALA A 139 -22.01 6.68 21.38
CA ALA A 139 -22.02 7.68 20.33
C ALA A 139 -23.44 8.29 20.20
N ARG A 140 -23.59 9.57 20.59
CA ARG A 140 -24.86 10.30 20.49
C ARG A 140 -25.12 10.74 19.05
N PRO A 141 -26.36 10.65 18.55
CA PRO A 141 -26.70 11.13 17.21
C PRO A 141 -26.53 12.65 17.15
N GLY A 142 -25.55 13.12 16.37
CA GLY A 142 -25.27 14.54 16.17
C GLY A 142 -23.83 14.96 16.51
N GLU A 143 -23.05 14.14 17.21
CA GLU A 143 -21.64 14.42 17.42
C GLU A 143 -20.81 14.05 16.18
N PRO A 144 -19.89 14.92 15.73
CA PRO A 144 -19.00 14.60 14.63
C PRO A 144 -18.09 13.44 15.04
N ILE A 145 -18.36 12.26 14.48
CA ILE A 145 -17.47 11.11 14.62
C ILE A 145 -16.20 11.46 13.83
N PHE A 146 -15.15 11.88 14.54
CA PHE A 146 -13.82 12.02 13.97
C PHE A 146 -13.28 10.64 13.62
N ILE A 147 -13.59 10.18 12.41
CA ILE A 147 -12.85 9.08 11.79
C ILE A 147 -11.50 9.68 11.46
N CYS A 148 -10.52 9.53 12.36
CA CYS A 148 -9.11 9.74 12.06
C CYS A 148 -8.70 8.78 10.94
N ARG A 149 -8.96 9.18 9.70
CA ARG A 149 -8.48 8.52 8.51
C ARG A 149 -7.01 8.91 8.40
N GLU A 150 -6.16 8.08 9.00
CA GLU A 150 -4.72 8.23 8.97
C GLU A 150 -4.27 8.39 7.52
N GLY A 151 -3.87 9.62 7.19
CA GLY A 151 -3.68 10.07 5.84
C GLY A 151 -2.54 9.31 5.18
N ARG A 152 -2.84 8.58 4.10
CA ARG A 152 -1.83 8.26 3.10
C ARG A 152 -1.35 9.58 2.52
N ARG A 153 -0.19 10.04 2.98
CA ARG A 153 0.61 11.05 2.29
C ARG A 153 1.00 10.50 0.92
N THR A 154 0.15 10.69 -0.08
CA THR A 154 0.58 10.66 -1.48
C THR A 154 1.37 11.95 -1.71
N ARG A 155 2.70 11.90 -1.50
CA ARG A 155 3.62 12.83 -2.14
C ARG A 155 3.62 12.51 -3.64
N SER A 156 2.68 13.09 -4.37
CA SER A 156 2.86 13.37 -5.80
C SER A 156 3.18 14.85 -5.91
N ALA A 157 4.47 15.18 -5.83
CA ALA A 157 4.96 16.48 -6.22
C ALA A 157 4.83 16.60 -7.75
N PRO A 158 4.18 17.65 -8.29
CA PRO A 158 4.27 17.95 -9.71
C PRO A 158 5.69 18.44 -10.03
N ALA A 159 6.27 17.91 -11.11
CA ALA A 159 7.57 18.33 -11.63
C ALA A 159 7.54 19.82 -12.04
N PRO A 160 8.50 20.65 -11.61
CA PRO A 160 8.66 21.99 -12.14
C PRO A 160 9.29 21.91 -13.54
N ARG A 161 8.61 22.52 -14.52
CA ARG A 161 9.18 22.81 -15.83
C ARG A 161 10.32 23.82 -15.66
N SER A 162 11.39 23.54 -16.37
CA SER A 162 12.61 24.33 -16.58
C SER A 162 12.37 25.84 -16.73
N ALA A 163 13.09 26.64 -15.93
CA ALA A 163 13.51 27.99 -16.29
C ALA A 163 14.83 28.33 -15.57
N THR A 164 15.89 28.29 -16.36
CA THR A 164 17.10 29.12 -16.40
C THR A 164 17.48 29.97 -15.17
N SER A 165 18.76 29.81 -14.78
CA SER A 165 19.67 30.88 -14.34
C SER A 165 19.34 31.67 -13.05
N CYS A 166 20.08 31.39 -11.98
CA CYS A 166 21.09 32.33 -11.46
C CYS A 166 21.86 31.76 -10.27
N ARG A 167 23.15 32.13 -10.23
CA ARG A 167 24.18 31.85 -9.24
C ARG A 167 23.71 32.11 -7.79
N ARG A 168 24.29 31.37 -6.84
CA ARG A 168 25.27 31.87 -5.82
C ARG A 168 25.11 31.15 -4.47
N ALA A 169 26.20 30.49 -4.08
CA ALA A 169 26.74 30.26 -2.73
C ALA A 169 25.84 29.80 -1.57
N GLY A 170 26.25 28.72 -0.90
CA GLY A 170 25.98 28.51 0.52
C GLY A 170 25.62 27.08 0.95
N ALA A 171 26.61 26.21 1.10
CA ALA A 171 26.57 25.17 2.14
C ALA A 171 26.67 25.87 3.53
N PRO A 172 26.24 25.30 4.69
CA PRO A 172 26.26 23.86 5.01
C PRO A 172 25.04 23.32 5.80
N TYR A 173 24.71 22.04 5.63
CA TYR A 173 23.89 21.32 6.60
C TYR A 173 24.58 20.00 6.97
N GLN A 174 25.58 20.11 7.85
CA GLN A 174 25.96 19.00 8.72
C GLN A 174 25.05 19.07 9.95
N ARG A 175 24.19 18.06 10.15
CA ARG A 175 23.80 17.57 11.49
C ARG A 175 22.92 16.31 11.38
N ALA A 176 23.09 15.45 12.40
CA ALA A 176 22.36 14.23 12.71
C ALA A 176 22.80 12.95 11.97
N ARG A 177 24.06 12.55 12.21
CA ARG A 177 24.56 11.19 11.95
C ARG A 177 25.14 10.61 13.25
N THR A 178 24.28 10.34 14.24
CA THR A 178 24.67 9.62 15.47
C THR A 178 23.46 8.92 16.10
N PHE A 179 23.12 7.70 15.65
CA PHE A 179 22.32 6.78 16.47
C PHE A 179 22.55 5.28 16.19
N VAL A 180 23.65 4.88 15.52
CA VAL A 180 23.90 3.44 15.20
C VAL A 180 25.09 2.83 15.97
N ALA A 181 25.75 3.59 16.85
CA ALA A 181 26.98 3.12 17.51
C ALA A 181 26.80 2.56 18.95
N ARG A 182 25.65 1.97 19.32
CA ARG A 182 25.45 1.45 20.70
C ARG A 182 24.99 0.00 20.84
N ILE A 183 24.91 -0.79 19.77
CA ILE A 183 24.54 -2.22 19.87
C ILE A 183 25.76 -3.16 19.73
N ALA A 184 26.95 -2.66 19.38
CA ALA A 184 28.13 -3.51 19.15
C ALA A 184 29.10 -3.67 20.34
N SER A 185 28.81 -3.13 21.53
CA SER A 185 29.78 -3.06 22.64
C SER A 185 29.34 -3.81 23.92
N GLY A 186 28.58 -4.90 23.79
CA GLY A 186 27.97 -5.57 24.95
C GLY A 186 28.10 -7.09 25.02
N CYS A 187 29.06 -7.72 24.33
CA CYS A 187 29.27 -9.18 24.39
C CYS A 187 30.76 -9.56 24.33
N THR A 188 31.54 -9.13 25.31
CA THR A 188 32.84 -9.73 25.64
C THR A 188 33.09 -9.53 27.13
N SER A 189 32.56 -10.43 27.96
CA SER A 189 33.03 -10.74 29.32
C SER A 189 32.11 -11.80 29.92
N ALA A 190 32.50 -13.08 29.78
CA ALA A 190 32.23 -14.19 30.71
C ALA A 190 32.55 -15.53 30.03
N ILE A 191 33.84 -15.84 29.88
CA ILE A 191 34.43 -17.17 30.10
C ILE A 191 35.83 -16.91 30.68
#